data_AF-A0A9D8FS89-F1
#
_entry.id   AF-A0A9D8FS89-F1
#
_cell.length_a   1.000
_cell.length_b   1.000
_cell.length_c   1.000
_cell.angle_alpha   90.00
_cell.angle_beta   90.00
_cell.angle_gamma   90.00
#
_symmetry.space_group_name_H-M   'P 1'
#
loop_
_entity.id
_entity.type
_entity.pdbx_description
1 polymer ?
#
loop_
_entity_poly.entity_id
_entity_poly.type
_entity_poly.pdbx_seq_one_letter_code
_entity_poly.pdbx_strand_id
1 'polypeptide(L)'
;MTEAKSESSQSRFAHLLFPDAIATNVQETVTMLQHYYGYYRRAIRDALNRFSRTPFPCGGLQGYDQLVGIGEHLNNRRMQNDPDPYLDQLSHYVQKALRSTASQAKEVRQAHTILTQVERYLAGVPQPSLEANSRETSLPVSGSKTVQQELERMFSDSVQQSDACPLVRRLGRKWRSMSKTWLPDILHCYDIPGLPRSNLDLESVFGTLRRRQRRISGRKETTPLRTFGPGEIALLSLDDEEILPLLQSVPPDVYWSQRRRQEEREEPRRWLTRLHRDPARALAQVDEQLYAVINVHAGASSGAPDDL
;
A
#
# COMPACT_ATOMS: atom_id res chain seq x y z
N MET A 1 -22.40 21.15 -29.32
CA MET A 1 -21.15 20.47 -29.72
C MET A 1 -20.00 21.38 -29.39
N THR A 2 -19.37 21.16 -28.23
CA THR A 2 -18.10 21.80 -27.90
C THR A 2 -17.38 20.79 -27.03
N GLU A 3 -16.29 20.26 -27.58
CA GLU A 3 -15.52 19.13 -27.07
C GLU A 3 -14.96 19.42 -25.68
N ALA A 4 -15.42 18.66 -24.70
CA ALA A 4 -14.73 18.52 -23.43
C ALA A 4 -13.45 17.72 -23.69
N LYS A 5 -12.32 18.42 -23.82
CA LYS A 5 -10.99 17.80 -23.76
C LYS A 5 -10.86 17.09 -22.41
N SER A 6 -10.83 15.77 -22.47
CA SER A 6 -10.41 14.90 -21.39
C SER A 6 -8.92 15.13 -21.12
N GLU A 7 -8.58 16.16 -20.34
CA GLU A 7 -7.26 16.28 -19.74
C GLU A 7 -7.11 15.21 -18.66
N SER A 8 -6.52 14.11 -19.10
CA SER A 8 -5.78 13.12 -18.31
C SER A 8 -5.32 13.66 -16.95
N SER A 9 -5.72 12.98 -15.88
CA SER A 9 -5.31 13.17 -14.47
C SER A 9 -3.80 12.94 -14.23
N GLN A 10 -2.93 13.59 -14.99
CA GLN A 10 -1.51 13.69 -14.68
C GLN A 10 -1.33 14.72 -13.56
N SER A 11 -0.69 14.29 -12.48
CA SER A 11 -0.40 15.15 -11.33
C SER A 11 0.32 16.41 -11.79
N ARG A 12 -0.28 17.59 -11.58
CA ARG A 12 0.21 18.94 -11.93
C ARG A 12 1.62 19.27 -11.40
N PHE A 13 2.22 18.37 -10.63
CA PHE A 13 3.51 18.52 -9.93
C PHE A 13 4.50 17.39 -10.20
N ALA A 14 4.38 16.68 -11.33
CA ALA A 14 5.43 15.75 -11.78
C ALA A 14 6.82 16.42 -11.80
N HIS A 15 6.87 17.71 -12.16
CA HIS A 15 8.08 18.54 -12.16
C HIS A 15 8.75 18.71 -10.77
N LEU A 16 8.06 18.46 -9.65
CA LEU A 16 8.66 18.48 -8.30
C LEU A 16 9.44 17.20 -7.98
N LEU A 17 9.08 16.09 -8.63
CA LEU A 17 9.85 14.83 -8.56
C LEU A 17 10.98 14.82 -9.60
N PHE A 18 10.74 15.52 -10.70
CA PHE A 18 11.55 15.60 -11.91
C PHE A 18 11.84 17.07 -12.22
N PRO A 19 12.86 17.68 -11.60
CA PRO A 19 13.15 19.09 -11.87
C PRO A 19 13.36 19.29 -13.38
N ASP A 20 12.55 20.16 -14.00
CA ASP A 20 12.62 20.54 -15.44
C ASP A 20 13.91 21.28 -15.79
N ALA A 21 14.94 21.24 -14.94
CA ALA A 21 16.21 21.86 -15.22
C ALA A 21 16.89 21.04 -16.32
N ILE A 22 16.88 21.59 -17.54
CA ILE A 22 17.81 21.21 -18.59
C ILE A 22 19.20 21.49 -18.02
N ALA A 23 19.92 20.44 -17.62
CA ALA A 23 21.28 20.57 -17.13
C ALA A 23 22.12 21.32 -18.18
N THR A 24 22.70 22.44 -17.77
CA THR A 24 23.50 23.32 -18.63
C THR A 24 24.99 22.95 -18.61
N ASN A 25 25.41 22.10 -17.66
CA ASN A 25 26.78 21.63 -17.52
C ASN A 25 26.85 20.14 -17.13
N VAL A 26 27.95 19.47 -17.47
CA VAL A 26 28.29 18.07 -17.16
C VAL A 26 28.15 17.73 -15.68
N GLN A 27 28.48 18.67 -14.78
CA GLN A 27 28.32 18.43 -13.33
C GLN A 27 26.84 18.35 -12.91
N GLU A 28 25.97 19.10 -13.59
CA GLU A 28 24.52 19.06 -13.36
C GLU A 28 23.90 17.77 -13.92
N THR A 29 24.37 17.29 -15.08
CA THR A 29 23.90 16.01 -15.65
C THR A 29 24.26 14.83 -14.75
N VAL A 30 25.48 14.75 -14.22
CA VAL A 30 25.89 13.70 -13.27
C VAL A 30 25.03 13.72 -12.00
N THR A 31 24.73 14.91 -11.48
CA THR A 31 23.88 15.07 -10.29
C THR A 31 22.45 14.59 -10.56
N MET A 32 21.91 14.90 -11.75
CA MET A 32 20.60 14.41 -12.18
C MET A 32 20.56 12.89 -12.36
N LEU A 33 21.56 12.29 -13.00
CA LEU A 33 21.65 10.83 -13.12
C LEU A 33 21.66 10.15 -11.75
N GLN A 34 22.43 10.67 -10.79
CA GLN A 34 22.45 10.16 -9.41
C GLN A 34 21.09 10.30 -8.71
N HIS A 35 20.35 11.39 -8.96
CA HIS A 35 18.99 11.61 -8.47
C HIS A 35 18.03 10.54 -8.99
N TYR A 36 18.04 10.27 -10.31
CA TYR A 36 17.20 9.23 -10.92
C TYR A 36 17.56 7.82 -10.46
N TYR A 37 18.85 7.47 -10.37
CA TYR A 37 19.31 6.24 -9.72
C TYR A 37 18.92 6.14 -8.25
N GLY A 38 18.77 7.29 -7.57
CA GLY A 38 18.22 7.40 -6.23
C GLY A 38 16.80 6.81 -6.12
N TYR A 39 15.94 7.01 -7.12
CA TYR A 39 14.58 6.44 -7.12
C TYR A 39 14.57 4.92 -7.23
N TYR A 40 15.42 4.32 -8.07
CA TYR A 40 15.56 2.86 -8.14
C TYR A 40 16.01 2.26 -6.80
N ARG A 41 17.05 2.84 -6.18
CA ARG A 41 17.49 2.43 -4.84
C ARG A 41 16.40 2.58 -3.81
N ARG A 42 15.64 3.68 -3.86
CA ARG A 42 14.53 3.94 -2.95
C ARG A 42 13.41 2.91 -3.12
N ALA A 43 13.07 2.56 -4.35
CA ALA A 43 12.06 1.54 -4.64
C ALA A 43 12.46 0.17 -4.09
N ILE A 44 13.71 -0.25 -4.36
CA ILE A 44 14.24 -1.52 -3.86
C ILE A 44 14.30 -1.52 -2.33
N ARG A 45 14.80 -0.43 -1.73
CA ARG A 45 14.88 -0.29 -0.27
C ARG A 45 13.51 -0.32 0.38
N ASP A 46 12.52 0.33 -0.20
CA ASP A 46 11.13 0.34 0.27
C ASP A 46 10.50 -1.06 0.22
N ALA A 47 10.68 -1.79 -0.89
CA ALA A 47 10.21 -3.16 -1.02
C ALA A 47 10.84 -4.12 0.01
N LEU A 48 12.15 -3.96 0.27
CA LEU A 48 12.89 -4.77 1.24
C LEU A 48 12.57 -4.40 2.70
N ASN A 49 12.42 -3.12 3.01
CA ASN A 49 12.29 -2.62 4.39
C ASN A 49 10.87 -2.18 4.77
N ARG A 50 9.86 -2.50 3.96
CA ARG A 50 8.47 -2.22 4.31
C ARG A 50 8.17 -2.85 5.66
N PHE A 51 7.51 -2.11 6.55
CA PHE A 51 7.14 -2.65 7.85
C PHE A 51 6.24 -3.88 7.67
N SER A 52 6.82 -5.06 7.86
CA SER A 52 6.15 -6.34 7.91
C SER A 52 6.49 -7.01 9.23
N ARG A 53 5.56 -7.79 9.77
CA ARG A 53 5.88 -8.63 10.93
C ARG A 53 6.70 -9.83 10.41
N THR A 54 7.78 -10.18 11.12
CA THR A 54 8.53 -11.44 10.95
C THR A 54 7.57 -12.61 10.75
N PRO A 55 7.84 -13.60 9.89
CA PRO A 55 9.17 -14.18 9.62
C PRO A 55 9.73 -13.91 8.21
N PHE A 56 9.12 -13.04 7.43
CA PHE A 56 9.49 -12.81 6.03
C PHE A 56 10.59 -11.74 5.91
N PRO A 57 11.71 -11.99 5.22
CA PRO A 57 12.87 -11.08 5.18
C PRO A 57 12.65 -9.81 4.35
N CYS A 58 11.59 -9.77 3.55
CA CYS A 58 11.16 -8.57 2.83
C CYS A 58 9.97 -7.91 3.54
N GLY A 59 9.46 -6.84 2.94
CA GLY A 59 8.26 -6.13 3.37
C GLY A 59 6.93 -6.88 3.32
N GLY A 60 6.90 -8.18 3.61
CA GLY A 60 5.76 -9.08 3.47
C GLY A 60 5.53 -9.47 2.01
N LEU A 61 4.41 -10.15 1.72
CA LEU A 61 4.03 -10.51 0.35
C LEU A 61 3.94 -9.28 -0.57
N GLN A 62 3.37 -8.18 -0.07
CA GLN A 62 3.27 -6.95 -0.85
C GLN A 62 4.66 -6.38 -1.21
N GLY A 63 5.63 -6.44 -0.29
CA GLY A 63 7.01 -6.03 -0.57
C GLY A 63 7.69 -6.96 -1.57
N TYR A 64 7.43 -8.26 -1.50
CA TYR A 64 7.92 -9.23 -2.50
C TYR A 64 7.32 -8.99 -3.88
N ASP A 65 6.00 -8.78 -3.98
CA ASP A 65 5.30 -8.52 -5.24
C ASP A 65 5.80 -7.23 -5.90
N GLN A 66 6.04 -6.20 -5.08
CA GLN A 66 6.68 -4.97 -5.52
C GLN A 66 8.10 -5.23 -6.05
N LEU A 67 8.90 -6.04 -5.35
CA LEU A 67 10.25 -6.41 -5.79
C LEU A 67 10.23 -7.22 -7.10
N VAL A 68 9.24 -8.09 -7.30
CA VAL A 68 9.00 -8.80 -8.57
C VAL A 68 8.75 -7.79 -9.69
N GLY A 69 7.82 -6.85 -9.49
CA GLY A 69 7.52 -5.83 -10.49
C GLY A 69 8.70 -4.91 -10.81
N ILE A 70 9.51 -4.56 -9.80
CA ILE A 70 10.78 -3.83 -10.01
C ILE A 70 11.75 -4.66 -10.87
N GLY A 71 11.90 -5.96 -10.56
CA GLY A 71 12.78 -6.87 -11.28
C GLY A 71 12.36 -7.10 -12.74
N GLU A 72 11.06 -7.25 -12.99
CA GLU A 72 10.48 -7.35 -14.34
C GLU A 72 10.73 -6.08 -15.14
N HIS A 73 10.50 -4.92 -14.53
CA HIS A 73 10.75 -3.63 -15.17
C HIS A 73 12.24 -3.44 -15.54
N LEU A 74 13.17 -3.74 -14.62
CA LEU A 74 14.61 -3.66 -14.91
C LEU A 74 15.05 -4.62 -16.02
N ASN A 75 14.49 -5.83 -16.06
CA ASN A 75 14.76 -6.79 -17.14
C ASN A 75 14.24 -6.31 -18.49
N ASN A 76 13.01 -5.78 -18.53
CA ASN A 76 12.41 -5.25 -19.75
C ASN A 76 13.22 -4.06 -20.28
N ARG A 77 13.64 -3.15 -19.40
CA ARG A 77 14.50 -2.01 -19.73
C ARG A 77 15.81 -2.46 -20.38
N ARG A 78 16.48 -3.47 -19.79
CA ARG A 78 17.73 -4.05 -20.33
C ARG A 78 17.57 -4.61 -21.74
N MET A 79 16.38 -5.08 -22.11
CA MET A 79 16.11 -5.63 -23.45
C MET A 79 15.75 -4.54 -24.47
N GLN A 80 15.26 -3.39 -24.03
CA GLN A 80 14.71 -2.35 -24.90
C GLN A 80 15.65 -1.18 -25.13
N ASN A 81 16.60 -0.94 -24.23
CA ASN A 81 17.41 0.27 -24.20
C ASN A 81 18.90 -0.05 -24.06
N ASP A 82 19.74 0.97 -24.27
CA ASP A 82 21.19 0.84 -24.14
C ASP A 82 21.62 0.33 -22.75
N PRO A 83 22.70 -0.45 -22.68
CA PRO A 83 23.16 -1.05 -21.45
C PRO A 83 23.58 0.03 -20.44
N ASP A 84 23.02 -0.06 -19.24
CA ASP A 84 23.33 0.81 -18.11
C ASP A 84 23.96 -0.04 -17.01
N PRO A 85 25.29 0.07 -16.79
CA PRO A 85 26.01 -0.83 -15.89
C PRO A 85 25.52 -0.72 -14.44
N TYR A 86 25.02 0.45 -14.04
CA TYR A 86 24.51 0.68 -12.69
C TYR A 86 23.17 -0.03 -12.48
N LEU A 87 22.25 0.12 -13.43
CA LEU A 87 20.93 -0.52 -13.35
C LEU A 87 21.00 -2.03 -13.60
N ASP A 88 21.96 -2.50 -14.39
CA ASP A 88 22.27 -3.93 -14.52
C ASP A 88 22.75 -4.54 -13.21
N GLN A 89 23.61 -3.82 -12.48
CA GLN A 89 24.06 -4.24 -11.16
C GLN A 89 22.89 -4.30 -10.15
N LEU A 90 22.00 -3.30 -10.17
CA LEU A 90 20.79 -3.34 -9.35
C LEU A 90 19.89 -4.52 -9.71
N SER A 91 19.68 -4.78 -11.01
CA SER A 91 18.90 -5.93 -11.47
C SER A 91 19.46 -7.24 -10.94
N HIS A 92 20.79 -7.42 -11.00
CA HIS A 92 21.44 -8.61 -10.44
C HIS A 92 21.13 -8.82 -8.96
N TYR A 93 21.21 -7.77 -8.13
CA TYR A 93 20.90 -7.88 -6.70
C TYR A 93 19.42 -8.14 -6.43
N VAL A 94 18.52 -7.51 -7.19
CA VAL A 94 17.07 -7.76 -7.10
C VAL A 94 16.76 -9.23 -7.42
N GLN A 95 17.31 -9.76 -8.52
CA GLN A 95 17.12 -11.15 -8.92
C GLN A 95 17.66 -12.12 -7.87
N LYS A 96 18.82 -11.82 -7.27
CA LYS A 96 19.37 -12.62 -6.16
C LYS A 96 18.42 -12.66 -4.96
N ALA A 97 17.89 -11.50 -4.55
CA ALA A 97 16.94 -11.40 -3.43
C ALA A 97 15.61 -12.12 -3.71
N LEU A 98 15.09 -12.03 -4.93
CA LEU A 98 13.89 -12.76 -5.35
C LEU A 98 14.08 -14.27 -5.27
N ARG A 99 15.19 -14.79 -5.83
CA ARG A 99 15.51 -16.22 -5.79
C ARG A 99 15.64 -16.74 -4.36
N SER A 100 16.28 -15.99 -3.46
CA SER A 100 16.44 -16.43 -2.07
C SER A 100 15.12 -16.44 -1.27
N THR A 101 14.12 -15.68 -1.70
CA THR A 101 12.85 -15.52 -0.95
C THR A 101 11.64 -16.19 -1.60
N ALA A 102 11.77 -16.67 -2.84
CA ALA A 102 10.67 -17.23 -3.62
C ALA A 102 9.93 -18.39 -2.94
N SER A 103 10.67 -19.34 -2.35
CA SER A 103 10.05 -20.48 -1.65
C SER A 103 9.19 -20.02 -0.49
N GLN A 104 9.74 -19.14 0.36
CA GLN A 104 9.02 -18.61 1.50
C GLN A 104 7.82 -17.74 1.07
N ALA A 105 7.95 -16.97 -0.01
CA ALA A 105 6.85 -16.19 -0.56
C ALA A 105 5.70 -17.10 -1.01
N LYS A 106 6.02 -18.22 -1.69
CA LYS A 106 5.05 -19.24 -2.09
C LYS A 106 4.31 -19.82 -0.88
N GLU A 107 5.03 -20.21 0.16
CA GLU A 107 4.43 -20.75 1.40
C GLU A 107 3.50 -19.74 2.07
N VAL A 108 3.93 -18.48 2.19
CA VAL A 108 3.12 -17.41 2.80
C VAL A 108 1.89 -17.11 1.95
N ARG A 109 1.99 -17.10 0.61
CA ARG A 109 0.84 -16.94 -0.29
C ARG A 109 -0.18 -18.07 -0.10
N GLN A 110 0.27 -19.32 -0.03
CA GLN A 110 -0.62 -20.47 0.24
C GLN A 110 -1.35 -20.30 1.57
N ALA A 111 -0.64 -19.98 2.65
CA ALA A 111 -1.25 -19.73 3.96
C ALA A 111 -2.24 -18.54 3.94
N HIS A 112 -1.90 -17.46 3.25
CA HIS A 112 -2.76 -16.29 3.08
C HIS A 112 -4.07 -16.64 2.33
N THR A 113 -3.99 -17.44 1.26
CA THR A 113 -5.17 -17.89 0.51
C THR A 113 -6.14 -18.66 1.41
N ILE A 114 -5.63 -19.58 2.23
CA ILE A 114 -6.45 -20.35 3.19
C ILE A 114 -7.16 -19.40 4.17
N LEU A 115 -6.43 -18.44 4.75
CA LEU A 115 -7.02 -17.48 5.70
C LEU A 115 -8.05 -16.57 5.03
N THR A 116 -7.82 -16.17 3.78
CA THR A 116 -8.78 -15.37 3.01
C THR A 116 -10.06 -16.16 2.71
N GLN A 117 -9.94 -17.46 2.43
CA GLN A 117 -11.10 -18.34 2.25
C GLN A 117 -11.90 -18.44 3.54
N VAL A 118 -11.24 -18.60 4.69
CA VAL A 118 -11.89 -18.63 6.01
C VAL A 118 -12.61 -17.30 6.30
N GLU A 119 -11.96 -16.17 6.04
CA GLU A 119 -12.56 -14.83 6.18
C GLU A 119 -13.84 -14.71 5.33
N ARG A 120 -13.77 -15.07 4.04
CA ARG A 120 -14.92 -15.04 3.13
C ARG A 120 -16.03 -15.99 3.53
N TYR A 121 -15.68 -17.20 3.98
CA TYR A 121 -16.67 -18.16 4.46
C TYR A 121 -17.43 -17.57 5.64
N LEU A 122 -16.69 -17.16 6.68
CA LEU A 122 -17.28 -16.50 7.84
C LEU A 122 -18.15 -15.33 7.33
N ALA A 123 -17.64 -14.49 6.42
CA ALA A 123 -18.31 -13.28 5.88
C ALA A 123 -19.74 -13.57 5.38
N GLY A 124 -19.92 -14.71 4.72
CA GLY A 124 -21.18 -15.12 4.12
C GLY A 124 -22.10 -15.99 4.99
N VAL A 125 -21.69 -16.41 6.20
CA VAL A 125 -22.56 -17.21 7.06
C VAL A 125 -23.71 -16.33 7.61
N PRO A 126 -24.99 -16.72 7.41
CA PRO A 126 -26.13 -15.98 7.95
C PRO A 126 -26.11 -15.97 9.48
N GLN A 127 -26.34 -14.80 10.08
CA GLN A 127 -26.54 -14.67 11.53
C GLN A 127 -28.05 -14.75 11.88
N PRO A 128 -28.39 -15.22 13.09
CA PRO A 128 -29.76 -15.16 13.57
C PRO A 128 -30.22 -13.69 13.64
N SER A 129 -31.33 -13.36 12.97
CA SER A 129 -31.93 -12.03 13.01
C SER A 129 -32.81 -11.86 14.25
N LEU A 130 -32.91 -10.63 14.76
CA LEU A 130 -33.88 -10.27 15.81
C LEU A 130 -35.32 -10.24 15.28
N GLU A 131 -35.49 -10.05 13.98
CA GLU A 131 -36.78 -9.98 13.29
C GLU A 131 -37.18 -11.35 12.74
N ALA A 132 -37.50 -12.31 13.62
CA ALA A 132 -38.25 -13.50 13.21
C ALA A 132 -39.73 -13.11 13.00
N ASN A 133 -40.01 -12.31 11.96
CA ASN A 133 -41.37 -12.11 11.48
C ASN A 133 -41.89 -13.43 10.90
N SER A 134 -43.06 -13.84 11.35
CA SER A 134 -43.58 -15.21 11.32
C SER A 134 -43.97 -15.76 9.93
N ARG A 135 -43.47 -15.22 8.83
CA ARG A 135 -43.84 -15.64 7.47
C ARG A 135 -42.75 -15.33 6.45
N GLU A 136 -41.65 -16.05 6.49
CA GLU A 136 -40.81 -16.23 5.30
C GLU A 136 -39.89 -17.43 5.51
N THR A 137 -39.81 -18.25 4.47
CA THR A 137 -39.18 -19.57 4.39
C THR A 137 -37.78 -19.56 5.00
N SER A 138 -37.68 -20.02 6.24
CA SER A 138 -36.45 -19.97 7.04
C SER A 138 -35.37 -20.86 6.42
N LEU A 139 -34.39 -20.24 5.76
CA LEU A 139 -33.10 -20.87 5.53
C LEU A 139 -32.56 -21.37 6.89
N PRO A 140 -32.00 -22.58 6.97
CA PRO A 140 -31.46 -23.08 8.23
C PRO A 140 -30.33 -22.15 8.69
N VAL A 141 -30.55 -21.44 9.81
CA VAL A 141 -29.52 -20.63 10.46
C VAL A 141 -28.40 -21.58 10.88
N SER A 142 -27.20 -21.37 10.34
CA SER A 142 -26.03 -22.17 10.69
C SER A 142 -25.58 -21.79 12.09
N GLY A 143 -25.89 -22.62 13.09
CA GLY A 143 -25.41 -22.41 14.45
C GLY A 143 -23.89 -22.54 14.57
N SER A 144 -23.34 -22.12 15.71
CA SER A 144 -21.88 -22.11 15.99
C SER A 144 -21.20 -23.45 15.78
N LYS A 145 -21.92 -24.56 15.96
CA LYS A 145 -21.41 -25.92 15.70
C LYS A 145 -21.18 -26.19 14.22
N THR A 146 -22.05 -25.69 13.33
CA THR A 146 -21.97 -25.92 11.88
C THR A 146 -20.82 -25.12 11.27
N VAL A 147 -20.84 -23.79 11.40
CA VAL A 147 -19.79 -23.06 12.14
C VAL A 147 -18.40 -23.69 12.18
N GLN A 148 -18.13 -24.20 13.37
CA GLN A 148 -16.91 -24.89 13.75
C GLN A 148 -16.57 -26.09 12.86
N GLN A 149 -17.53 -26.95 12.54
CA GLN A 149 -17.29 -28.15 11.72
C GLN A 149 -16.77 -27.78 10.33
N GLU A 150 -17.34 -26.75 9.71
CA GLU A 150 -16.91 -26.28 8.40
C GLU A 150 -15.51 -25.67 8.45
N LEU A 151 -15.19 -24.89 9.49
CA LEU A 151 -13.83 -24.39 9.70
C LEU A 151 -12.82 -25.54 9.90
N GLU A 152 -13.17 -26.56 10.69
CA GLU A 152 -12.33 -27.75 10.88
C GLU A 152 -12.09 -28.51 9.57
N ARG A 153 -13.12 -28.63 8.72
CA ARG A 153 -13.03 -29.20 7.38
C ARG A 153 -12.11 -28.38 6.49
N MET A 154 -12.32 -27.06 6.39
CA MET A 154 -11.49 -26.16 5.57
C MET A 154 -10.00 -26.25 5.91
N PHE A 155 -9.65 -26.27 7.20
CA PHE A 155 -8.24 -26.40 7.62
C PHE A 155 -7.68 -27.80 7.38
N SER A 156 -8.50 -28.84 7.52
CA SER A 156 -8.08 -30.23 7.24
C SER A 156 -7.79 -30.43 5.75
N ASP A 157 -8.71 -29.99 4.88
CA ASP A 157 -8.57 -30.05 3.42
C ASP A 157 -7.36 -29.24 2.97
N SER A 158 -7.19 -28.04 3.50
CA SER A 158 -6.05 -27.17 3.19
C SER A 158 -4.71 -27.82 3.53
N VAL A 159 -4.61 -28.51 4.67
CA VAL A 159 -3.38 -29.21 5.06
C VAL A 159 -3.10 -30.42 4.16
N GLN A 160 -4.14 -31.14 3.72
CA GLN A 160 -4.00 -32.28 2.82
C GLN A 160 -3.58 -31.85 1.40
N GLN A 161 -4.14 -30.75 0.89
CA GLN A 161 -3.93 -30.27 -0.47
C GLN A 161 -2.61 -29.49 -0.67
N SER A 162 -1.93 -29.08 0.40
CA SER A 162 -0.82 -28.12 0.30
C SER A 162 0.58 -28.72 0.04
N ASP A 163 0.70 -29.87 -0.65
CA ASP A 163 1.99 -30.46 -1.09
C ASP A 163 3.14 -30.35 -0.08
N ALA A 164 2.91 -30.78 1.17
CA ALA A 164 3.90 -30.74 2.26
C ALA A 164 4.44 -29.34 2.66
N CYS A 165 3.76 -28.24 2.32
CA CYS A 165 4.11 -26.88 2.72
C CYS A 165 4.33 -26.76 4.26
N PRO A 166 5.56 -26.45 4.72
CA PRO A 166 5.88 -26.38 6.15
C PRO A 166 5.05 -25.35 6.91
N LEU A 167 4.84 -24.17 6.31
CA LEU A 167 4.07 -23.10 6.93
C LEU A 167 2.59 -23.47 7.11
N VAL A 168 1.95 -24.09 6.10
CA VAL A 168 0.56 -24.54 6.20
C VAL A 168 0.41 -25.64 7.25
N ARG A 169 1.37 -26.56 7.37
CA ARG A 169 1.39 -27.56 8.45
C ARG A 169 1.50 -26.92 9.84
N ARG A 170 2.31 -25.87 9.97
CA ARG A 170 2.43 -25.10 11.22
C ARG A 170 1.13 -24.36 11.53
N LEU A 171 0.52 -23.75 10.52
CA LEU A 171 -0.79 -23.10 10.63
C LEU A 171 -1.85 -24.10 11.10
N GLY A 172 -1.96 -25.27 10.48
CA GLY A 172 -2.92 -26.31 10.89
C GLY A 172 -2.70 -26.84 12.31
N ARG A 173 -1.45 -26.92 12.78
CA ARG A 173 -1.16 -27.24 14.20
C ARG A 173 -1.62 -26.14 15.15
N LYS A 174 -1.36 -24.88 14.80
CA LYS A 174 -1.80 -23.73 15.61
C LYS A 174 -3.31 -23.57 15.61
N TRP A 175 -3.96 -23.76 14.45
CA TRP A 175 -5.41 -23.83 14.33
C TRP A 175 -5.98 -24.87 15.29
N ARG A 176 -5.53 -26.12 15.26
CA ARG A 176 -6.01 -27.19 16.17
C ARG A 176 -5.86 -26.86 17.65
N SER A 177 -4.81 -26.13 18.03
CA SER A 177 -4.61 -25.70 19.41
C SER A 177 -5.57 -24.57 19.77
N MET A 178 -5.68 -23.56 18.90
CA MET A 178 -6.53 -22.40 19.11
C MET A 178 -8.02 -22.78 19.07
N SER A 179 -8.41 -23.69 18.18
CA SER A 179 -9.79 -24.14 18.01
C SER A 179 -10.32 -24.80 19.27
N LYS A 180 -9.49 -25.54 20.00
CA LYS A 180 -9.86 -26.16 21.28
C LYS A 180 -10.01 -25.16 22.43
N THR A 181 -9.28 -24.04 22.38
CA THR A 181 -9.17 -23.12 23.52
C THR A 181 -10.06 -21.89 23.38
N TRP A 182 -10.23 -21.35 22.17
CA TRP A 182 -10.85 -20.04 21.95
C TRP A 182 -12.11 -20.08 21.09
N LEU A 183 -12.19 -21.04 20.16
CA LEU A 183 -13.27 -21.05 19.17
C LEU A 183 -14.67 -21.21 19.77
N PRO A 184 -14.90 -22.01 20.84
CA PRO A 184 -16.21 -22.10 21.49
C PRO A 184 -16.73 -20.74 21.97
N ASP A 185 -15.84 -19.86 22.45
CA ASP A 185 -16.21 -18.58 23.04
C ASP A 185 -16.40 -17.45 22.01
N ILE A 186 -15.90 -17.63 20.79
CA ILE A 186 -15.92 -16.59 19.73
C ILE A 186 -17.08 -16.79 18.75
N LEU A 187 -17.57 -18.03 18.59
CA LEU A 187 -18.62 -18.36 17.61
C LEU A 187 -20.05 -18.11 18.12
N HIS A 188 -20.24 -17.59 19.33
CA HIS A 188 -21.57 -17.25 19.88
C HIS A 188 -22.36 -16.25 19.03
N CYS A 189 -21.67 -15.48 18.18
CA CYS A 189 -22.32 -14.58 17.21
C CYS A 189 -23.20 -15.30 16.18
N TYR A 190 -23.06 -16.63 16.04
CA TYR A 190 -23.93 -17.44 15.18
C TYR A 190 -25.09 -18.12 15.93
N ASP A 191 -25.08 -18.08 17.26
CA ASP A 191 -26.16 -18.64 18.08
C ASP A 191 -27.08 -17.54 18.65
N ILE A 192 -26.52 -16.37 18.95
CA ILE A 192 -27.19 -15.28 19.67
C ILE A 192 -27.63 -14.20 18.67
N PRO A 193 -28.95 -13.96 18.50
CA PRO A 193 -29.45 -12.86 17.68
C PRO A 193 -28.89 -11.51 18.13
N GLY A 194 -28.46 -10.68 17.18
CA GLY A 194 -27.99 -9.31 17.44
C GLY A 194 -26.56 -9.17 17.99
N LEU A 195 -25.82 -10.27 18.23
CA LEU A 195 -24.42 -10.18 18.61
C LEU A 195 -23.53 -9.93 17.36
N PRO A 196 -22.75 -8.85 17.31
CA PRO A 196 -21.95 -8.52 16.14
C PRO A 196 -20.82 -9.52 15.96
N ARG A 197 -20.61 -9.93 14.71
CA ARG A 197 -19.60 -10.94 14.35
C ARG A 197 -18.16 -10.42 14.37
N SER A 198 -17.97 -9.11 14.21
CA SER A 198 -16.66 -8.50 14.23
C SER A 198 -16.67 -7.21 15.05
N ASN A 199 -15.53 -6.93 15.69
CA ASN A 199 -15.30 -5.68 16.40
C ASN A 199 -14.99 -4.50 15.45
N LEU A 200 -14.99 -4.73 14.12
CA LEU A 200 -14.49 -3.79 13.12
C LEU A 200 -15.26 -2.46 13.12
N ASP A 201 -16.55 -2.49 13.43
CA ASP A 201 -17.37 -1.26 13.49
C ASP A 201 -16.95 -0.35 14.65
N LEU A 202 -16.68 -0.95 15.82
CA LEU A 202 -16.13 -0.22 16.97
C LEU A 202 -14.73 0.31 16.68
N GLU A 203 -13.88 -0.49 16.03
CA GLU A 203 -12.52 -0.08 15.66
C GLU A 203 -12.48 1.03 14.59
N SER A 204 -13.43 1.01 13.65
CA SER A 204 -13.58 2.00 12.58
C SER A 204 -13.89 3.39 13.13
N VAL A 205 -14.80 3.48 14.11
CA VAL A 205 -15.15 4.74 14.80
C VAL A 205 -13.91 5.33 15.48
N PHE A 206 -13.19 4.54 16.29
CA PHE A 206 -11.95 5.00 16.94
C PHE A 206 -10.81 5.27 15.94
N GLY A 207 -10.81 4.62 14.78
CA GLY A 207 -9.82 4.82 13.72
C GLY A 207 -10.00 6.15 12.98
N THR A 208 -11.24 6.56 12.74
CA THR A 208 -11.56 7.83 12.06
C THR A 208 -11.18 9.04 12.90
N LEU A 209 -11.51 9.02 14.20
CA LEU A 209 -11.10 10.05 15.15
C LEU A 209 -9.57 10.25 15.19
N ARG A 210 -8.81 9.15 15.29
CA ARG A 210 -7.34 9.22 15.33
C ARG A 210 -6.72 9.73 14.03
N ARG A 211 -7.32 9.45 12.87
CA ARG A 211 -6.80 9.92 11.56
C ARG A 211 -6.95 11.42 11.38
N ARG A 212 -8.09 11.99 11.78
CA ARG A 212 -8.37 13.42 11.63
C ARG A 212 -7.39 14.28 12.44
N GLN A 213 -7.18 13.93 13.70
CA GLN A 213 -6.23 14.61 14.58
C GLN A 213 -4.79 14.61 14.04
N ARG A 214 -4.33 13.50 13.46
CA ARG A 214 -2.96 13.43 12.90
C ARG A 214 -2.77 14.40 11.74
N ARG A 215 -3.82 14.66 10.95
CA ARG A 215 -3.76 15.60 9.83
C ARG A 215 -3.69 17.05 10.31
N ILE A 216 -4.41 17.37 11.37
CA ILE A 216 -4.46 18.74 11.93
C ILE A 216 -3.20 19.04 12.74
N SER A 217 -2.79 18.13 13.63
CA SER A 217 -1.66 18.35 14.55
C SER A 217 -0.29 17.91 14.04
N GLY A 218 -0.25 17.06 13.01
CA GLY A 218 0.99 16.47 12.49
C GLY A 218 1.66 15.45 13.42
N ARG A 219 1.09 15.13 14.59
CA ARG A 219 1.70 14.25 15.61
C ARG A 219 1.06 12.86 15.61
N LYS A 220 1.90 11.82 15.73
CA LYS A 220 1.45 10.40 15.73
C LYS A 220 0.83 9.97 17.06
N GLU A 221 1.27 10.59 18.17
CA GLU A 221 0.81 10.30 19.52
C GLU A 221 -0.59 10.87 19.78
N THR A 222 -1.39 10.12 20.53
CA THR A 222 -2.79 10.43 20.86
C THR A 222 -2.91 11.21 22.18
N THR A 223 -1.84 11.38 22.94
CA THR A 223 -1.82 12.16 24.19
C THR A 223 -2.39 13.58 24.04
N PRO A 224 -2.11 14.32 22.94
CA PRO A 224 -2.69 15.64 22.71
C PRO A 224 -4.20 15.63 22.42
N LEU A 225 -4.82 14.51 22.03
CA LEU A 225 -6.29 14.40 21.86
C LEU A 225 -7.04 14.73 23.14
N ARG A 226 -6.44 14.44 24.29
CA ARG A 226 -7.03 14.72 25.59
C ARG A 226 -7.15 16.22 25.86
N THR A 227 -6.35 17.03 25.17
CA THR A 227 -6.28 18.50 25.36
C THR A 227 -6.95 19.25 24.22
N PHE A 228 -6.74 18.84 22.96
CA PHE A 228 -7.23 19.55 21.77
C PHE A 228 -8.47 18.90 21.11
N GLY A 229 -8.76 17.64 21.43
CA GLY A 229 -9.91 16.91 20.89
C GLY A 229 -11.26 17.62 21.08
N PRO A 230 -11.53 18.27 22.22
CA PRO A 230 -12.74 19.06 22.40
C PRO A 230 -12.87 20.23 21.41
N GLY A 231 -11.78 20.90 21.07
CA GLY A 231 -11.76 22.00 20.09
C GLY A 231 -11.93 21.52 18.65
N GLU A 232 -11.39 20.35 18.31
CA GLU A 232 -11.65 19.72 17.00
C GLU A 232 -13.12 19.35 16.86
N ILE A 233 -13.73 18.76 17.88
CA ILE A 233 -15.16 18.42 17.89
C ILE A 233 -16.03 19.68 17.77
N ALA A 234 -15.66 20.77 18.44
CA ALA A 234 -16.35 22.05 18.32
C ALA A 234 -16.33 22.57 16.87
N LEU A 235 -15.18 22.51 16.18
CA LEU A 235 -15.06 22.87 14.76
C LEU A 235 -15.87 21.95 13.83
N LEU A 236 -16.19 20.71 14.24
CA LEU A 236 -17.09 19.82 13.48
C LEU A 236 -18.56 20.16 13.66
N SER A 237 -18.85 20.95 14.69
CA SER A 237 -20.18 21.36 15.08
C SER A 237 -20.51 22.78 14.61
N LEU A 238 -19.54 23.45 13.96
CA LEU A 238 -19.75 24.75 13.32
C LEU A 238 -20.31 24.55 11.92
N ASP A 239 -21.24 25.42 11.54
CA ASP A 239 -21.80 25.44 10.19
C ASP A 239 -20.86 26.20 9.23
N ASP A 240 -21.01 25.99 7.92
CA ASP A 240 -20.13 26.55 6.88
C ASP A 240 -20.01 28.09 6.95
N GLU A 241 -21.07 28.76 7.44
CA GLU A 241 -21.18 30.21 7.63
C GLU A 241 -20.24 30.75 8.72
N GLU A 242 -19.92 29.92 9.72
CA GLU A 242 -19.01 30.25 10.83
C GLU A 242 -17.55 29.90 10.50
N ILE A 243 -17.33 28.93 9.60
CA ILE A 243 -16.01 28.49 9.15
C ILE A 243 -15.44 29.45 8.11
N LEU A 244 -16.27 30.02 7.23
CA LEU A 244 -15.83 30.86 6.12
C LEU A 244 -15.02 32.10 6.56
N PRO A 245 -15.43 32.88 7.57
CA PRO A 245 -14.65 34.04 8.04
C PRO A 245 -13.26 33.65 8.57
N LEU A 246 -13.15 32.48 9.21
CA LEU A 246 -11.87 31.96 9.71
C LEU A 246 -10.92 31.63 8.56
N LEU A 247 -11.42 31.00 7.49
CA LEU A 247 -10.62 30.71 6.30
C LEU A 247 -10.21 31.99 5.55
N GLN A 248 -11.10 32.97 5.46
CA GLN A 248 -10.84 34.27 4.81
C GLN A 248 -9.81 35.13 5.55
N SER A 249 -9.57 34.88 6.85
CA SER A 249 -8.55 35.58 7.63
C SER A 249 -7.10 35.24 7.23
N VAL A 250 -6.89 34.17 6.44
CA VAL A 250 -5.57 33.73 5.98
C VAL A 250 -5.22 34.39 4.65
N PRO A 251 -4.10 35.16 4.56
CA PRO A 251 -3.66 35.74 3.29
C PRO A 251 -3.43 34.67 2.19
N PRO A 252 -3.91 34.88 0.95
CA PRO A 252 -3.81 33.89 -0.12
C PRO A 252 -2.37 33.46 -0.46
N ASP A 253 -1.41 34.38 -0.42
CA ASP A 253 0.00 34.13 -0.67
C ASP A 253 0.62 33.19 0.39
N VAL A 254 0.27 33.41 1.66
CA VAL A 254 0.68 32.54 2.77
C VAL A 254 0.11 31.14 2.56
N TYR A 255 -1.17 31.02 2.21
CA TYR A 255 -1.81 29.74 1.91
C TYR A 255 -1.07 29.00 0.77
N TRP A 256 -0.85 29.64 -0.38
CA TRP A 256 -0.20 29.00 -1.53
C TRP A 256 1.27 28.66 -1.27
N SER A 257 1.99 29.45 -0.46
CA SER A 257 3.36 29.11 -0.04
C SER A 257 3.39 27.84 0.81
N GLN A 258 2.47 27.72 1.78
CA GLN A 258 2.38 26.55 2.65
C GLN A 258 1.85 25.32 1.90
N ARG A 259 0.91 25.53 0.97
CA ARG A 259 0.38 24.48 0.09
C ARG A 259 1.48 23.85 -0.76
N ARG A 260 2.34 24.67 -1.37
CA ARG A 260 3.52 24.18 -2.13
C ARG A 260 4.49 23.40 -1.23
N ARG A 261 4.85 23.94 -0.07
CA ARG A 261 5.71 23.24 0.90
C ARG A 261 5.11 21.92 1.37
N GLN A 262 3.80 21.87 1.56
CA GLN A 262 3.10 20.65 1.92
C GLN A 262 3.16 19.65 0.77
N GLU A 263 2.92 20.08 -0.46
CA GLU A 263 2.99 19.23 -1.65
C GLU A 263 4.40 18.68 -1.86
N GLU A 264 5.46 19.49 -1.75
CA GLU A 264 6.86 19.04 -1.79
C GLU A 264 7.17 17.96 -0.75
N ARG A 265 6.62 18.10 0.47
CA ARG A 265 6.77 17.09 1.54
C ARG A 265 5.93 15.84 1.31
N GLU A 266 4.82 15.96 0.60
CA GLU A 266 3.90 14.87 0.29
C GLU A 266 4.31 14.08 -0.96
N GLU A 267 4.92 14.71 -1.96
CA GLU A 267 5.30 14.07 -3.23
C GLU A 267 6.13 12.80 -3.05
N PRO A 268 7.15 12.73 -2.17
CA PRO A 268 7.87 11.48 -1.91
C PRO A 268 6.96 10.35 -1.39
N ARG A 269 5.90 10.68 -0.62
CA ARG A 269 4.92 9.70 -0.13
C ARG A 269 3.92 9.33 -1.22
N ARG A 270 3.50 10.29 -2.05
CA ARG A 270 2.63 10.07 -3.20
C ARG A 270 3.31 9.16 -4.21
N TRP A 271 4.59 9.38 -4.49
CA TRP A 271 5.39 8.51 -5.35
C TRP A 271 5.48 7.08 -4.80
N LEU A 272 5.76 6.90 -3.49
CA LEU A 272 5.70 5.58 -2.87
C LEU A 272 4.31 4.94 -2.99
N THR A 273 3.24 5.73 -2.86
CA THR A 273 1.86 5.23 -3.05
C THR A 273 1.63 4.77 -4.49
N ARG A 274 2.14 5.50 -5.50
CA ARG A 274 2.10 5.09 -6.92
C ARG A 274 2.90 3.80 -7.12
N LEU A 275 4.11 3.73 -6.57
CA LEU A 275 5.00 2.57 -6.62
C LEU A 275 4.35 1.33 -5.99
N HIS A 276 3.63 1.50 -4.87
CA HIS A 276 2.91 0.40 -4.20
C HIS A 276 1.72 -0.12 -5.02
N ARG A 277 1.12 0.73 -5.84
CA ARG A 277 -0.03 0.38 -6.69
C ARG A 277 0.41 -0.29 -7.99
N ASP A 278 1.42 0.27 -8.64
CA ASP A 278 1.94 -0.21 -9.91
C ASP A 278 3.43 0.13 -10.01
N PRO A 279 4.32 -0.81 -9.64
CA PRO A 279 5.76 -0.56 -9.63
C PRO A 279 6.31 -0.33 -11.05
N ALA A 280 5.78 -1.03 -12.05
CA ALA A 280 6.23 -0.91 -13.43
C ALA A 280 5.91 0.48 -13.99
N ARG A 281 4.67 0.96 -13.80
CA ARG A 281 4.27 2.30 -14.24
C ARG A 281 5.00 3.40 -13.47
N ALA A 282 5.19 3.24 -12.17
CA ALA A 282 5.89 4.23 -11.36
C ALA A 282 7.37 4.38 -11.75
N LEU A 283 8.04 3.30 -12.13
CA LEU A 283 9.41 3.34 -12.62
C LEU A 283 9.52 3.74 -14.09
N ALA A 284 8.53 3.41 -14.94
CA ALA A 284 8.49 3.93 -16.30
C ALA A 284 8.48 5.47 -16.36
N GLN A 285 7.81 6.12 -15.40
CA GLN A 285 7.87 7.58 -15.23
C GLN A 285 9.27 8.10 -14.86
N VAL A 286 10.06 7.29 -14.13
CA VAL A 286 11.45 7.62 -13.80
C VAL A 286 12.34 7.42 -15.03
N ASP A 287 12.13 6.35 -15.80
CA ASP A 287 12.85 6.07 -17.04
C ASP A 287 12.68 7.18 -18.07
N GLU A 288 11.45 7.65 -18.32
CA GLU A 288 11.18 8.74 -19.27
C GLU A 288 12.06 9.97 -19.01
N GLN A 289 12.23 10.31 -17.73
CA GLN A 289 12.99 11.46 -17.28
C GLN A 289 14.50 11.19 -17.28
N LEU A 290 14.90 9.97 -16.91
CA LEU A 290 16.28 9.52 -17.01
C LEU A 290 16.78 9.57 -18.46
N TYR A 291 15.97 9.10 -19.42
CA TYR A 291 16.31 9.13 -20.84
C TYR A 291 16.38 10.55 -21.40
N ALA A 292 15.49 11.45 -20.97
CA ALA A 292 15.60 12.86 -21.34
C ALA A 292 16.96 13.44 -20.93
N VAL A 293 17.44 13.14 -19.73
CA VAL A 293 18.76 13.59 -19.26
C VAL A 293 19.92 12.93 -19.99
N ILE A 294 19.85 11.61 -20.23
CA ILE A 294 20.88 10.88 -20.98
C ILE A 294 21.03 11.42 -22.41
N ASN A 295 19.92 11.67 -23.11
CA ASN A 295 19.93 12.18 -24.48
C ASN A 295 20.53 13.59 -24.56
N VAL A 296 20.22 14.46 -23.59
CA VAL A 296 20.83 15.80 -23.49
C VAL A 296 22.33 15.70 -23.25
N HIS A 297 22.78 14.78 -22.38
CA HIS A 297 24.20 14.58 -22.10
C HIS A 297 24.97 14.04 -23.31
N ALA A 298 24.40 13.05 -24.03
CA ALA A 298 25.01 12.49 -25.23
C ALA A 298 25.12 13.52 -26.36
N GLY A 299 24.09 14.34 -26.58
CA GLY A 299 24.11 15.42 -27.59
C GLY A 299 25.08 16.56 -27.25
N ALA A 300 25.30 16.85 -25.96
CA ALA A 300 26.32 17.81 -25.53
C ALA A 300 27.75 17.27 -25.71
N SER A 301 27.95 15.96 -25.56
CA SER A 301 29.26 15.32 -25.74
C SER A 301 29.66 15.13 -27.21
N SER A 302 28.72 15.11 -28.16
CA SER A 302 29.01 15.00 -29.60
C SER A 302 29.20 16.35 -30.31
N GLY A 303 29.03 17.47 -29.60
CA GLY A 303 29.11 18.84 -30.14
C GLY A 303 30.41 19.58 -29.83
N ALA A 304 31.44 18.93 -29.28
CA ALA A 304 32.76 19.53 -29.17
C ALA A 304 33.40 19.61 -30.58
N PRO A 305 33.83 20.79 -31.06
CA PRO A 305 34.52 20.88 -32.33
C PRO A 305 35.86 20.16 -32.24
N ASP A 306 36.11 19.25 -33.19
CA ASP A 306 37.46 18.78 -33.54
C ASP A 306 38.24 19.98 -34.10
N ASP A 307 38.79 20.79 -33.20
CA ASP A 307 39.89 21.70 -33.51
C ASP A 307 41.10 21.27 -32.67
N LEU A 308 41.93 20.39 -33.27
CA LEU A 308 43.39 20.49 -33.37
C LEU A 308 43.97 19.32 -34.18
#